data_AF-A0AAU0VCJ9-F1
#
_entry.id   AF-A0AAU0VCJ9-F1
#
_cell.length_a   1.000
_cell.length_b   1.000
_cell.length_c   1.000
_cell.angle_alpha   90.00
_cell.angle_beta   90.00
_cell.angle_gamma   90.00
#
_symmetry.space_group_name_H-M   'P 1'
#
loop_
_entity.id
_entity.type
_entity.pdbx_description
1 polymer ?
#
loop_
_entity_poly.entity_id
_entity_poly.type
_entity_poly.pdbx_seq_one_letter_code
_entity_poly.pdbx_strand_id
1 'polypeptide(L)'
;MPIPPVLVRMLREHIERFGVAPDGRLFRNAAGNYIEAAAYGITWGRAREATLTLDEHALALAKRPYDLRHAGISFWLASGVDPAECARRAGQSIQALFRYCAKFLAEARNHANTLIEESMRRWDEPESGV
;
A
#
# COMPACT_ATOMS: atom_id res chain seq x y z
N MET A 1 -10.89 2.39 2.18
CA MET A 1 -9.49 2.75 1.86
C MET A 1 -9.49 4.17 1.32
N PRO A 2 -8.74 5.13 1.90
CA PRO A 2 -8.54 6.41 1.25
C PRO A 2 -7.83 6.19 -0.08
N ILE A 3 -8.35 6.80 -1.15
CA ILE A 3 -7.75 6.75 -2.48
C ILE A 3 -7.06 8.10 -2.72
N PRO A 4 -5.74 8.14 -2.98
CA PRO A 4 -5.04 9.40 -3.22
C PRO A 4 -5.68 10.20 -4.37
N PRO A 5 -5.83 11.53 -4.26
CA PRO A 5 -6.45 12.35 -5.31
C PRO A 5 -5.80 12.17 -6.69
N VAL A 6 -4.49 11.95 -6.74
CA VAL A 6 -3.76 11.65 -7.98
C VAL A 6 -4.27 10.37 -8.66
N LEU A 7 -4.55 9.31 -7.89
CA LEU A 7 -5.09 8.07 -8.45
C LEU A 7 -6.53 8.26 -8.92
N VAL A 8 -7.34 9.02 -8.17
CA VAL A 8 -8.71 9.37 -8.60
C VAL A 8 -8.68 10.11 -9.95
N ARG A 9 -7.77 11.08 -10.11
CA ARG A 9 -7.59 11.79 -11.39
C ARG A 9 -7.21 10.84 -12.52
N MET A 10 -6.20 9.99 -12.31
CA MET A 10 -5.77 9.01 -13.33
C MET A 10 -6.90 8.06 -13.74
N LEU A 11 -7.73 7.61 -12.78
CA LEU A 11 -8.88 6.74 -13.07
C LEU A 11 -9.96 7.48 -13.87
N ARG A 12 -10.22 8.75 -13.56
CA ARG A 12 -11.17 9.57 -14.32
C ARG A 12 -10.71 9.81 -15.75
N GLU A 13 -9.44 10.18 -15.94
CA GLU A 13 -8.83 10.33 -17.27
C GLU A 13 -8.89 9.02 -18.08
N HIS A 14 -8.66 7.88 -17.43
CA HIS A 14 -8.82 6.57 -18.06
C HIS A 14 -10.26 6.29 -18.48
N ILE A 15 -11.25 6.60 -17.63
CA ILE A 15 -12.67 6.43 -17.95
C ILE A 15 -13.08 7.35 -19.11
N GLU A 16 -12.65 8.61 -19.12
CA GLU A 16 -12.94 9.54 -20.21
C GLU A 16 -12.35 9.07 -21.54
N ARG A 17 -11.13 8.54 -21.51
CA ARG A 17 -10.42 8.10 -22.72
C ARG A 17 -10.91 6.75 -23.25
N PHE A 18 -11.18 5.79 -22.37
CA PHE A 18 -11.42 4.41 -22.75
C PHE A 18 -12.85 3.93 -22.46
N GLY A 19 -13.63 4.66 -21.69
CA GLY A 19 -14.95 4.25 -21.20
C GLY A 19 -14.88 3.14 -20.15
N VAL A 20 -16.05 2.56 -19.86
CA VAL A 20 -16.22 1.44 -18.92
C VAL A 20 -16.88 0.27 -19.65
N ALA A 21 -16.66 -0.97 -19.20
CA ALA A 21 -17.34 -2.14 -19.75
C ALA A 21 -18.84 -2.15 -19.41
N PRO A 22 -19.69 -2.85 -20.19
CA PRO A 22 -21.12 -2.95 -19.89
C PRO A 22 -21.40 -3.49 -18.48
N ASP A 23 -20.48 -4.28 -17.93
CA ASP A 23 -20.54 -4.83 -16.57
C ASP A 23 -19.84 -3.96 -15.51
N GLY A 24 -19.40 -2.75 -15.86
CA GLY A 24 -18.77 -1.80 -14.94
C GLY A 24 -17.25 -1.93 -14.79
N ARG A 25 -16.58 -2.87 -15.46
CA ARG A 25 -15.11 -3.00 -15.36
C ARG A 25 -14.38 -1.81 -15.99
N LEU A 26 -13.40 -1.29 -15.25
CA LEU A 26 -12.53 -0.17 -15.70
C LEU A 26 -11.42 -0.64 -16.65
N PHE A 27 -10.80 -1.78 -16.35
CA PHE A 27 -9.67 -2.31 -17.09
C PHE A 27 -10.07 -3.55 -17.88
N ARG A 28 -9.79 -3.52 -19.18
CA ARG A 28 -10.16 -4.54 -20.16
C ARG A 28 -9.11 -4.62 -21.27
N ASN A 29 -9.00 -5.76 -21.93
CA ASN A 29 -8.18 -5.86 -23.12
C ASN A 29 -8.87 -5.19 -24.33
N ALA A 30 -8.18 -5.13 -25.48
CA ALA A 30 -8.71 -4.49 -26.70
C ALA A 30 -10.02 -5.14 -27.22
N ALA A 31 -10.27 -6.41 -26.88
CA ALA A 31 -11.50 -7.12 -27.22
C ALA A 31 -12.63 -6.91 -26.18
N GLY A 32 -12.41 -6.11 -25.13
CA GLY A 32 -13.37 -5.86 -24.06
C GLY A 32 -13.43 -6.95 -22.98
N ASN A 33 -12.55 -7.95 -23.04
CA ASN A 33 -12.48 -9.07 -22.09
C ASN A 33 -11.58 -8.73 -20.88
N TYR A 34 -11.50 -9.67 -19.93
CA TYR A 34 -10.59 -9.58 -18.80
C TYR A 34 -9.13 -9.46 -19.28
N ILE A 35 -8.34 -8.71 -18.53
CA ILE A 35 -6.90 -8.67 -18.73
C ILE A 35 -6.32 -10.00 -18.29
N GLU A 36 -5.57 -10.63 -19.18
CA GLU A 36 -4.84 -11.87 -18.89
C GLU A 36 -3.74 -11.63 -17.86
N ALA A 37 -3.49 -12.62 -17.00
CA ALA A 37 -2.45 -12.53 -15.98
C ALA A 37 -1.06 -12.19 -16.57
N ALA A 38 -0.73 -12.73 -17.75
CA ALA A 38 0.52 -12.45 -18.45
C ALA A 38 0.66 -10.97 -18.85
N ALA A 39 -0.44 -10.33 -19.25
CA ALA A 39 -0.44 -8.93 -19.65
C ALA A 39 -0.09 -7.98 -18.48
N TYR A 40 -0.46 -8.34 -17.25
CA TYR A 40 -0.02 -7.61 -16.05
C TYR A 40 1.50 -7.68 -15.90
N GLY A 41 2.12 -8.86 -16.07
CA GLY A 41 3.57 -9.03 -15.96
C GLY A 41 4.34 -8.22 -17.00
N ILE A 42 3.89 -8.23 -18.25
CA ILE A 42 4.49 -7.46 -19.35
C ILE A 42 4.38 -5.96 -19.07
N THR A 43 3.17 -5.49 -18.73
CA THR A 43 2.91 -4.07 -18.44
C THR A 43 3.74 -3.60 -17.24
N TRP A 44 3.86 -4.44 -16.21
CA TRP A 44 4.68 -4.16 -15.03
C TRP A 44 6.17 -4.08 -15.35
N GLY A 45 6.68 -5.02 -16.17
CA GLY A 45 8.07 -4.99 -16.64
C GLY A 45 8.40 -3.67 -17.32
N ARG A 46 7.56 -3.24 -18.27
CA ARG A 46 7.69 -1.96 -18.97
C ARG A 46 7.64 -0.75 -18.01
N ALA A 47 6.74 -0.79 -17.03
CA ALA A 47 6.65 0.28 -16.03
C ALA A 47 7.94 0.37 -15.19
N ARG A 48 8.52 -0.77 -14.80
CA ARG A 48 9.80 -0.82 -14.08
C ARG A 48 10.95 -0.27 -14.93
N GLU A 49 11.04 -0.68 -16.18
CA GLU A 49 12.06 -0.18 -17.12
C GLU A 49 11.96 1.33 -17.34
N ALA A 50 10.74 1.88 -17.40
CA ALA A 50 10.52 3.31 -17.61
C ALA A 50 10.77 4.18 -16.36
N THR A 51 10.80 3.59 -15.17
CA THR A 51 10.81 4.35 -13.89
C THR A 51 12.10 4.14 -13.08
N LEU A 52 12.67 2.94 -13.11
CA LEU A 52 13.85 2.60 -12.31
C LEU A 52 15.15 2.88 -13.08
N THR A 53 16.17 3.33 -12.35
CA THR A 53 17.54 3.36 -12.86
C THR A 53 18.07 1.94 -13.09
N LEU A 54 19.18 1.81 -13.85
CA LEU A 54 19.82 0.51 -14.12
C LEU A 54 20.21 -0.22 -12.82
N ASP A 55 20.76 0.52 -11.85
CA ASP A 55 21.19 -0.04 -10.57
C ASP A 55 20.00 -0.52 -9.74
N GLU A 56 18.94 0.28 -9.64
CA GLU A 56 17.68 -0.10 -8.96
C GLU A 56 17.00 -1.30 -9.62
N HIS A 57 17.06 -1.38 -10.95
CA HIS A 57 16.51 -2.50 -11.69
C HIS A 57 17.29 -3.79 -11.38
N ALA A 58 18.62 -3.71 -11.27
CA ALA A 58 19.50 -4.82 -10.90
C ALA A 58 19.26 -5.33 -9.47
N LEU A 59 18.87 -4.44 -8.54
CA LEU A 59 18.49 -4.79 -7.17
C LEU A 59 17.15 -5.54 -7.05
N ALA A 60 16.50 -5.87 -8.17
CA ALA A 60 15.21 -6.54 -8.22
C ALA A 60 14.11 -5.80 -7.42
N LEU A 61 14.21 -4.47 -7.31
CA LEU A 61 13.22 -3.65 -6.63
C LEU A 61 11.86 -3.79 -7.30
N ALA A 62 10.84 -4.07 -6.49
CA ALA A 62 9.46 -4.29 -6.92
C ALA A 62 9.35 -5.29 -8.09
N LYS A 63 10.14 -6.36 -8.07
CA LYS A 63 10.24 -7.37 -9.14
C LYS A 63 8.86 -7.88 -9.58
N ARG A 64 7.93 -8.05 -8.65
CA ARG A 64 6.56 -8.50 -8.92
C ARG A 64 5.57 -7.39 -8.59
N PRO A 65 4.44 -7.30 -9.32
CA PRO A 65 3.35 -6.38 -8.94
C PRO A 65 2.87 -6.58 -7.50
N TYR A 66 2.90 -7.82 -7.01
CA TYR A 66 2.50 -8.16 -5.64
C TYR A 66 3.39 -7.51 -4.57
N ASP A 67 4.63 -7.15 -4.89
CA ASP A 67 5.52 -6.49 -3.94
C ASP A 67 5.00 -5.09 -3.57
N LEU A 68 4.23 -4.43 -4.44
CA LEU A 68 3.54 -3.16 -4.13
C LEU A 68 2.52 -3.29 -2.99
N ARG A 69 1.86 -4.45 -2.87
CA ARG A 69 0.93 -4.70 -1.78
C ARG A 69 1.67 -4.74 -0.44
N HIS A 70 2.83 -5.39 -0.40
CA HIS A 70 3.68 -5.39 0.78
C HIS A 70 4.16 -3.98 1.12
N ALA A 71 4.62 -3.22 0.11
CA ALA A 71 5.04 -1.83 0.30
C ALA A 71 3.90 -0.94 0.85
N GLY A 72 2.68 -1.08 0.33
CA GLY A 72 1.52 -0.32 0.81
C GLY A 72 1.14 -0.65 2.25
N ILE A 73 1.19 -1.93 2.64
CA ILE A 73 0.94 -2.33 4.04
C ILE A 73 2.04 -1.79 4.96
N SER A 74 3.31 -1.91 4.56
CA SER A 74 4.43 -1.32 5.32
C SER A 74 4.27 0.19 5.46
N PHE A 75 3.84 0.89 4.42
CA PHE A 75 3.57 2.33 4.47
C PHE A 75 2.48 2.70 5.49
N TRP A 76 1.39 1.93 5.59
CA TRP A 76 0.36 2.18 6.61
C TRP A 76 0.88 1.96 8.03
N LEU A 77 1.64 0.89 8.25
CA LEU A 77 2.26 0.61 9.54
C LEU A 77 3.26 1.71 9.92
N ALA A 78 4.08 2.16 8.96
CA ALA A 78 5.01 3.27 9.12
C ALA A 78 4.32 4.60 9.46
N SER A 79 3.09 4.77 8.97
CA SER A 79 2.26 5.95 9.24
C SER A 79 1.54 5.87 10.59
N GLY A 80 1.81 4.85 11.41
CA GLY A 80 1.20 4.68 12.73
C GLY A 80 -0.21 4.09 12.72
N VAL A 81 -0.68 3.52 11.59
CA VAL A 81 -1.98 2.86 11.54
C VAL A 81 -1.92 1.55 12.31
N ASP A 82 -2.95 1.29 13.13
CA ASP A 82 -3.08 0.07 13.92
C ASP A 82 -2.87 -1.21 13.06
N PRO A 83 -2.06 -2.18 13.51
CA PRO A 83 -1.80 -3.41 12.75
C PRO A 83 -3.03 -4.27 12.47
N ALA A 84 -4.03 -4.32 13.36
CA ALA A 84 -5.26 -5.06 13.13
C ALA A 84 -6.11 -4.37 12.05
N GLU A 85 -6.17 -3.04 12.05
CA GLU A 85 -6.82 -2.26 10.99
C GLU A 85 -6.09 -2.43 9.64
N CYS A 86 -4.76 -2.45 9.63
CA CYS A 86 -3.97 -2.76 8.42
C CYS A 86 -4.29 -4.15 7.89
N ALA A 87 -4.34 -5.17 8.75
CA ALA A 87 -4.64 -6.55 8.38
C ALA A 87 -6.07 -6.67 7.79
N ARG A 88 -7.05 -6.04 8.45
CA ARG A 88 -8.45 -6.00 8.00
C ARG A 88 -8.57 -5.32 6.64
N ARG A 89 -7.92 -4.17 6.43
CA ARG A 89 -7.88 -3.45 5.15
C ARG A 89 -7.19 -4.23 4.04
N ALA A 90 -6.14 -4.94 4.38
CA ALA A 90 -5.46 -5.83 3.44
C ALA A 90 -6.32 -7.07 3.11
N GLY A 91 -7.22 -7.50 3.99
CA GLY A 91 -7.95 -8.75 3.84
C GLY A 91 -7.08 -9.97 4.14
N GLN A 92 -6.22 -9.85 5.16
CA GLN A 92 -5.35 -10.95 5.64
C GLN A 92 -5.42 -11.06 7.17
N SER A 93 -4.98 -12.19 7.72
CA SER A 93 -4.88 -12.32 9.18
C SER A 93 -3.76 -11.45 9.74
N ILE A 94 -3.92 -10.98 10.98
CA ILE A 94 -2.89 -10.22 11.68
C ILE A 94 -1.60 -11.05 11.87
N GLN A 95 -1.73 -12.36 12.03
CA GLN A 95 -0.59 -13.29 12.09
C GLN A 95 0.20 -13.31 10.77
N ALA A 96 -0.50 -13.33 9.62
CA ALA A 96 0.15 -13.24 8.32
C ALA A 96 0.85 -11.88 8.15
N LEU A 97 0.20 -10.79 8.58
CA LEU A 97 0.80 -9.45 8.55
C LEU A 97 2.14 -9.42 9.32
N PHE A 98 2.16 -9.90 10.56
CA PHE A 98 3.39 -9.90 11.37
C PHE A 98 4.49 -10.80 10.81
N ARG A 99 4.14 -11.94 10.19
CA ARG A 99 5.13 -12.81 9.53
C ARG A 99 5.91 -12.07 8.44
N TYR A 100 5.25 -11.22 7.65
CA TYR A 100 5.87 -10.53 6.52
C TYR A 100 6.38 -9.11 6.86
N CYS A 101 5.84 -8.47 7.90
CA CYS A 101 6.19 -7.10 8.30
C CYS A 101 7.17 -7.02 9.49
N ALA A 102 7.63 -8.16 10.03
CA ALA A 102 8.49 -8.23 11.22
C ALA A 102 9.74 -7.32 11.14
N LYS A 103 10.31 -7.12 9.95
CA LYS A 103 11.50 -6.26 9.75
C LYS A 103 11.25 -4.79 10.10
N PHE A 104 10.03 -4.29 9.91
CA PHE A 104 9.68 -2.91 10.18
C PHE A 104 9.53 -2.62 11.69
N LEU A 105 9.07 -3.62 12.47
CA LEU A 105 8.89 -3.47 13.91
C LEU A 105 10.20 -3.26 14.68
N ALA A 106 11.31 -3.75 14.15
CA ALA A 106 12.63 -3.54 14.76
C ALA A 106 13.06 -2.07 14.70
N GLU A 107 12.76 -1.38 13.59
CA GLU A 107 13.02 0.06 13.42
C GLU A 107 12.02 0.92 14.20
N ALA A 108 10.81 0.41 14.45
CA ALA A 108 9.75 1.11 15.17
C ALA A 108 9.97 1.22 16.69
N ARG A 109 11.02 0.62 17.27
CA ARG A 109 11.27 0.61 18.73
C ARG A 109 11.33 2.02 19.33
N ASN A 110 12.06 2.94 18.68
CA ASN A 110 12.21 4.30 19.20
C ASN A 110 10.88 5.07 19.14
N HIS A 111 10.08 4.84 18.09
CA HIS A 111 8.75 5.41 17.96
C HIS A 111 7.79 4.86 19.01
N ALA A 112 7.82 3.54 19.27
CA ALA A 112 7.03 2.90 20.31
C ALA A 112 7.36 3.46 21.70
N ASN A 113 8.65 3.67 22.01
CA ASN A 113 9.05 4.29 23.27
C ASN A 113 8.52 5.73 23.40
N THR A 114 8.57 6.52 22.32
CA THR A 114 8.02 7.90 22.31
C THR A 114 6.52 7.89 22.65
N LEU A 115 5.74 6.99 22.03
CA LEU A 115 4.30 6.87 22.28
C LEU A 115 4.00 6.41 23.72
N ILE A 116 4.81 5.51 24.29
CA ILE A 116 4.69 5.07 25.69
C ILE A 116 4.96 6.26 26.61
N GLU A 117 6.05 7.00 26.40
CA GLU A 117 6.43 8.17 27.20
C GLU A 117 5.36 9.28 27.14
N GLU A 118 4.81 9.57 25.96
CA GLU A 118 3.70 10.52 25.79
C GLU A 118 2.42 10.05 26.50
N SER A 119 2.15 8.75 26.51
CA SER A 119 0.99 8.19 27.20
C SER A 119 1.17 8.21 28.72
N MET A 120 2.37 7.91 29.22
CA MET A 120 2.71 8.04 30.64
C MET A 120 2.57 9.50 31.10
N ARG A 121 3.10 10.46 30.34
CA ARG A 121 2.99 11.89 30.66
C ARG A 121 1.54 12.36 30.75
N ARG A 122 0.69 11.97 29.79
CA ARG A 122 -0.75 12.28 29.81
C ARG A 122 -1.48 11.66 31.01
N TRP A 123 -0.98 10.55 31.54
CA TRP A 123 -1.56 9.88 32.69
C TRP A 123 -1.13 10.51 34.02
N ASP A 124 0.09 11.04 34.07
CA ASP A 124 0.64 11.74 35.24
C ASP A 124 0.18 13.20 35.35
N GLU A 125 -0.39 13.80 34.31
CA GLU A 125 -1.07 15.09 34.38
C GLU A 125 -2.42 14.91 35.10
N PRO A 126 -2.59 15.38 36.36
CA PRO A 126 -3.89 15.32 37.02
C PRO A 126 -4.88 16.17 36.22
N GLU A 127 -6.11 15.67 36.05
CA GLU A 127 -7.23 16.44 35.50
C GLU A 127 -7.28 17.79 36.23
N SER A 128 -6.79 18.82 35.57
CA SER A 128 -6.76 20.16 36.12
C SER A 128 -8.16 20.76 35.91
N GLY A 129 -9.07 20.39 36.80
CA GLY A 129 -10.30 21.15 37.09
C GLY A 129 -11.61 20.48 36.70
N VAL A 130 -12.38 20.06 37.72
CA VAL A 130 -13.64 20.71 38.12
C VAL A 130 -13.64 20.89 39.64
#